data_AF-A0A167N516-F1
#
_entry.id   AF-A0A167N516-F1
#
_cell.length_a   1.000
_cell.length_b   1.000
_cell.length_c   1.000
_cell.angle_alpha   90.00
_cell.angle_beta   90.00
_cell.angle_gamma   90.00
#
_symmetry.space_group_name_H-M   'P 1'
#
loop_
_entity.id
_entity.type
_entity.pdbx_description
1 polymer ?
#
loop_
_entity_poly.entity_id
_entity_poly.type
_entity_poly.pdbx_seq_one_letter_code
_entity_poly.pdbx_strand_id
1 'polypeptide(L)' 'MSASDESPMTKSAPVKGGSLAGTASSSDCKLYELIQYQCEMVESKIECTPIPRLFLKCPGKPTTEVTPEYDQNGDPLQR' A
#
# COMPACT_ATOMS: atom_id res chain seq x y z
N MET A 1 10.83 -47.42 26.93
CA MET A 1 10.20 -46.61 25.86
C MET A 1 11.04 -46.82 24.62
N SER A 2 10.39 -47.29 23.57
CA SER A 2 10.97 -48.04 22.45
C SER A 2 11.47 -47.15 21.31
N ALA A 3 12.52 -47.67 20.63
CA ALA A 3 12.78 -47.67 19.18
C ALA A 3 13.12 -46.31 18.50
N SER A 4 14.33 -46.11 17.93
CA SER A 4 14.78 -46.54 16.57
C SER A 4 14.61 -45.38 15.57
N ASP A 5 15.37 -45.12 14.50
CA ASP A 5 16.64 -45.57 13.90
C ASP A 5 16.89 -44.59 12.72
N GLU A 6 18.02 -44.73 12.03
CA GLU A 6 18.34 -44.29 10.66
C GLU A 6 18.61 -42.80 10.28
N SER A 7 19.87 -42.56 9.85
CA SER A 7 20.28 -41.56 8.82
C SER A 7 19.93 -42.09 7.40
N PRO A 8 20.29 -41.51 6.21
CA PRO A 8 20.84 -40.20 5.80
C PRO A 8 20.17 -39.57 4.51
N MET A 9 20.67 -38.40 4.07
CA MET A 9 20.72 -37.80 2.70
C MET A 9 19.53 -37.89 1.72
N THR A 10 19.10 -36.73 1.19
CA THR A 10 18.92 -36.52 -0.27
C THR A 10 19.01 -35.04 -0.68
N LYS A 11 19.87 -34.75 -1.66
CA LYS A 11 19.89 -33.52 -2.48
C LYS A 11 18.79 -33.59 -3.53
N SER A 12 18.17 -32.45 -3.88
CA SER A 12 17.54 -32.06 -5.18
C SER A 12 16.74 -30.77 -4.92
N ALA A 13 16.63 -29.72 -5.75
CA ALA A 13 16.91 -29.45 -7.15
C ALA A 13 16.94 -27.90 -7.36
N PRO A 14 17.27 -27.35 -8.55
CA PRO A 14 17.29 -25.91 -8.79
C PRO A 14 15.88 -25.33 -8.93
N VAL A 15 15.61 -24.19 -8.30
CA VAL A 15 14.34 -23.45 -8.45
C VAL A 15 14.30 -22.84 -9.85
N LYS A 16 13.65 -23.53 -10.78
CA LYS A 16 13.29 -23.01 -12.10
C LYS A 16 12.19 -21.95 -11.93
N GLY A 17 12.35 -20.82 -12.62
CA GLY A 17 11.41 -19.71 -12.62
C GLY A 17 9.98 -20.15 -12.93
N GLY A 18 9.08 -19.71 -12.06
CA GLY A 18 7.64 -19.70 -12.28
C GLY A 18 7.19 -18.24 -12.29
N SER A 19 6.69 -17.80 -13.43
CA SER A 19 6.01 -16.51 -13.61
C SER A 19 4.89 -16.39 -12.58
N LEU A 20 5.06 -15.51 -11.59
CA LEU A 20 3.97 -15.07 -10.71
C LEU A 20 3.09 -14.08 -11.50
N ALA A 21 2.40 -14.59 -12.52
CA ALA A 21 1.20 -13.96 -13.03
C ALA A 21 0.07 -14.22 -12.03
N GLY A 22 0.20 -13.66 -10.84
CA GLY A 22 -0.94 -13.43 -9.96
C GLY A 22 -1.72 -12.29 -10.59
N THR A 23 -2.79 -12.60 -11.32
CA THR A 23 -3.86 -11.63 -11.58
C THR A 23 -4.45 -11.28 -10.22
N ALA A 24 -3.85 -10.31 -9.53
CA ALA A 24 -4.48 -9.65 -8.40
C ALA A 24 -5.80 -9.08 -8.93
N SER A 25 -6.89 -9.78 -8.66
CA SER A 25 -8.21 -9.19 -8.81
C SER A 25 -8.20 -7.89 -8.03
N SER A 26 -8.72 -6.83 -8.62
CA SER A 26 -8.85 -5.50 -7.98
C SER A 26 -9.68 -5.51 -6.68
N SER A 27 -10.18 -6.67 -6.27
CA SER A 27 -11.04 -6.92 -5.11
C SER A 27 -10.37 -6.69 -3.76
N ASP A 28 -9.03 -6.73 -3.69
CA ASP A 28 -8.33 -6.75 -2.40
C ASP A 28 -7.63 -5.43 -2.08
N CYS A 29 -7.74 -4.44 -2.97
CA CYS A 29 -7.24 -3.11 -2.72
C CYS A 29 -8.13 -2.39 -1.69
N LYS A 30 -7.50 -1.76 -0.70
CA LYS A 30 -8.19 -0.96 0.32
C LYS A 30 -7.77 0.50 0.20
N LEU A 31 -8.75 1.38 0.29
CA LEU A 31 -8.53 2.82 0.38
C LEU A 31 -8.33 3.20 1.85
N TYR A 32 -7.30 3.99 2.11
CA TYR A 32 -6.97 4.53 3.42
C TYR A 32 -6.94 6.05 3.35
N GLU A 33 -7.35 6.68 4.43
CA GLU A 33 -7.30 8.14 4.59
C GLU A 33 -6.25 8.51 5.63
N LEU A 34 -5.46 9.54 5.32
CA LEU A 34 -4.56 10.21 6.24
C LEU A 34 -4.90 11.71 6.22
N ILE A 35 -5.17 12.28 7.39
CA ILE A 35 -5.32 13.73 7.52
C ILE A 35 -3.95 14.35 7.77
N GLN A 36 -3.51 15.20 6.86
CA GLN A 36 -2.38 16.11 7.06
C GLN A 36 -2.92 17.48 7.49
N TYR A 37 -2.12 18.28 8.19
CA TYR A 37 -2.49 19.65 8.52
C TYR A 37 -1.47 20.60 7.92
N GLN A 38 -1.94 21.59 7.18
CA GLN A 38 -1.13 22.74 6.80
C GLN A 38 -1.41 23.86 7.79
N CYS A 39 -0.38 24.31 8.48
CA CYS A 39 -0.49 25.31 9.53
C CYS A 39 0.24 26.60 9.12
N GLU A 40 -0.42 27.72 9.36
CA GLU A 40 0.08 29.06 9.06
C GLU A 40 -0.10 29.95 10.29
N MET A 41 0.83 30.91 10.47
CA MET A 41 0.70 31.90 11.52
C MET A 41 -0.17 33.05 11.01
N VAL A 42 -1.32 33.26 11.64
CA VAL A 42 -2.25 34.34 11.32
C VAL A 42 -2.34 35.24 12.54
N GLU A 43 -1.92 36.49 12.38
CA GLU A 43 -1.78 37.48 13.47
C GLU A 43 -0.88 36.94 14.61
N SER A 44 -1.50 36.41 15.67
CA SER A 44 -0.83 35.87 16.86
C SER A 44 -1.25 34.44 17.19
N LYS A 45 -1.87 33.72 16.25
CA LYS A 45 -2.31 32.33 16.42
C LYS A 45 -1.82 31.45 15.26
N ILE A 46 -1.77 30.15 15.51
CA ILE A 46 -1.54 29.15 14.47
C ILE A 46 -2.90 28.66 14.01
N GLU A 47 -3.19 28.85 12.73
CA GLU A 47 -4.37 28.26 12.07
C GLU A 47 -3.92 27.06 11.25
N CYS A 48 -4.58 25.91 11.43
CA CYS A 48 -4.27 24.68 10.72
C CYS A 48 -5.47 24.22 9.91
N THR A 49 -5.29 24.05 8.62
CA THR A 49 -6.30 23.52 7.70
C THR A 49 -6.05 22.03 7.45
N PRO A 50 -7.04 21.14 7.66
CA PRO A 50 -6.88 19.73 7.36
C PRO A 50 -6.86 19.48 5.84
N ILE A 51 -5.97 18.59 5.41
CA ILE A 51 -5.78 18.15 4.04
C ILE A 51 -5.91 16.62 4.02
N PRO A 52 -7.07 16.08 3.57
CA PRO A 52 -7.23 14.65 3.39
C PRO A 52 -6.31 14.12 2.28
N ARG A 53 -5.60 13.04 2.57
CA ARG A 53 -4.76 12.31 1.63
C ARG A 53 -5.27 10.88 1.52
N LEU A 54 -5.61 10.46 0.30
CA LEU A 54 -6.15 9.12 0.04
C LEU A 54 -5.05 8.21 -0.50
N PHE A 55 -4.95 7.00 0.06
CA PHE A 55 -3.93 6.02 -0.30
C PHE A 55 -4.57 4.69 -0.68
N LEU A 56 -4.19 4.16 -1.84
CA LEU A 56 -4.60 2.84 -2.28
C LEU A 56 -3.52 1.82 -1.91
N LYS A 57 -3.89 0.81 -1.12
CA LYS A 57 -3.02 -0.30 -0.75
C LYS A 57 -3.57 -1.60 -1.30
N CYS A 58 -2.81 -2.24 -2.18
CA CYS A 58 -3.12 -3.54 -2.76
C CYS A 58 -2.05 -4.57 -2.35
N PRO A 59 -2.41 -5.86 -2.17
CA PRO A 59 -1.44 -6.91 -1.89
C PRO A 59 -0.33 -6.98 -2.97
N GLY A 60 0.92 -7.12 -2.53
CA GLY A 60 2.07 -7.26 -3.43
C GLY A 60 2.46 -6.01 -4.23
N LYS A 61 1.82 -4.85 -3.98
CA LYS A 61 2.14 -3.58 -4.63
C LYS A 61 2.54 -2.52 -3.60
N PRO A 62 3.34 -1.50 -3.99
CA PRO A 62 3.51 -0.31 -3.18
C PRO A 62 2.18 0.36 -2.87
N THR A 63 2.11 1.06 -1.73
CA THR A 63 0.99 1.94 -1.44
C THR A 63 1.16 3.23 -2.23
N THR A 64 0.10 3.67 -2.90
CA THR A 64 0.14 4.83 -3.80
C THR A 64 -0.85 5.89 -3.32
N GLU A 65 -0.42 7.15 -3.31
CA GLU A 65 -1.34 8.28 -3.10
C GLU A 65 -2.24 8.46 -4.32
N VAL A 66 -3.55 8.49 -4.09
CA VAL A 66 -4.61 8.62 -5.10
C VAL A 66 -5.56 9.79 -4.80
N THR A 67 -5.12 10.74 -3.96
CA THR A 67 -5.86 11.99 -3.71
C THR A 67 -6.11 12.72 -5.04
N PRO A 68 -7.37 13.00 -5.42
CA PRO A 68 -7.66 13.81 -6.59
C PRO A 68 -7.20 15.25 -6.39
N GLU A 69 -6.71 15.86 -7.46
CA GLU A 69 -6.55 17.32 -7.49
C GLU A 69 -7.86 17.91 -8.00
N TYR A 70 -8.27 19.05 -7.45
CA TYR A 70 -9.49 19.74 -7.85
C TYR A 70 -9.16 21.10 -8.41
N ASP A 71 -9.94 21.55 -9.39
CA ASP A 71 -9.83 22.89 -9.93
C ASP A 71 -10.52 23.92 -9.02
N GLN A 72 -10.55 25.18 -9.47
CA GLN A 72 -11.15 26.30 -8.73
C GLN A 72 -12.68 26.19 -8.61
N ASN A 73 -13.31 25.36 -9.45
CA ASN A 73 -14.75 25.10 -9.45
C ASN A 73 -15.12 23.91 -8.58
N GLY A 74 -14.12 23.18 -8.05
CA GLY A 74 -14.31 21.96 -7.27
C GLY A 74 -14.45 20.70 -8.12
N ASP A 75 -14.11 20.76 -9.41
CA ASP A 75 -14.13 19.61 -10.30
C ASP A 75 -12.79 18.86 -10.26
N PRO A 76 -12.80 17.51 -10.29
CA PRO A 76 -11.56 16.74 -10.26
C PRO A 76 -10.78 16.91 -11.57
N LEU A 77 -9.50 17.23 -11.46
CA LEU A 77 -8.57 17.25 -12.58
C LEU A 77 -8.34 15.82 -13.09
N GLN A 78 -8.56 15.61 -14.39
CA GLN A 78 -8.23 14.34 -15.04
C GLN A 78 -6.71 14.24 -15.22
N ARG A 79 -6.10 13.19 -14.67
CA ARG A 79 -4.70 12.84 -14.89
C ARG A 79 -4.53 11.85 -16.04
#